data_AF-A0A945X1N8-F1
#
_entry.id   AF-A0A945X1N8-F1
#
_cell.length_a   1.000
_cell.length_b   1.000
_cell.length_c   1.000
_cell.angle_alpha   90.00
_cell.angle_beta   90.00
_cell.angle_gamma   90.00
#
_symmetry.space_group_name_H-M   'P 1'
#
loop_
_entity.id
_entity.type
_entity.pdbx_description
1 polymer ?
#
loop_
_entity_poly.entity_id
_entity_poly.type
_entity_poly.pdbx_seq_one_letter_code
_entity_poly.pdbx_strand_id
1 'polypeptide(L)'
;MNELIQNVLEWLGISKPPPAPEPKPRPAGKKLVKQVFEGTCPRTPAFAEGVPTADIIAACQQHVACKYTPSFEHQRIYGMGRRDMQGNLPIEYEGIAGSCGATRTFGNEIAKEDGYVQAYRYIDLNHIFACCCGTPEDCRFYLAGQSEQEAVASQQRKLPEQDTPEQA
;
A
#
# COMPACT_ATOMS: atom_id res chain seq x y z
N MET A 1 -29.97 53.00 -28.26
CA MET A 1 -30.25 51.55 -28.41
C MET A 1 -29.50 50.76 -27.32
N ASN A 2 -29.63 51.16 -26.05
CA ASN A 2 -28.85 50.58 -24.94
C ASN A 2 -29.61 50.49 -23.60
N GLU A 3 -30.86 50.92 -23.52
CA GLU A 3 -31.66 50.86 -22.27
C GLU A 3 -32.63 49.66 -22.22
N LEU A 4 -32.96 49.07 -23.38
CA LEU A 4 -33.92 47.97 -23.47
C LEU A 4 -33.40 46.62 -22.95
N ILE A 5 -32.07 46.44 -22.92
CA ILE A 5 -31.43 45.18 -22.49
C ILE A 5 -31.28 45.12 -20.96
N GLN A 6 -31.10 46.26 -20.29
CA GLN A 6 -30.92 46.31 -18.84
C GLN A 6 -32.22 45.95 -18.09
N ASN A 7 -33.38 46.41 -18.58
CA ASN A 7 -34.68 46.14 -17.96
C ASN A 7 -35.13 44.67 -18.06
N VAL A 8 -34.62 43.90 -19.02
CA VAL A 8 -34.95 42.47 -19.20
C VAL A 8 -34.19 41.59 -18.19
N LEU A 9 -33.00 42.01 -17.75
CA LEU A 9 -32.16 41.25 -16.83
C LEU A 9 -32.60 41.37 -15.36
N GLU A 10 -33.17 42.52 -14.96
CA GLU A 10 -33.74 42.69 -13.61
C GLU A 10 -35.05 41.90 -13.41
N TRP A 11 -35.86 41.73 -14.47
CA TRP A 11 -37.14 41.01 -14.38
C TRP A 11 -36.99 39.49 -14.16
N LEU A 12 -35.81 38.92 -14.49
CA LEU A 12 -35.52 37.49 -14.34
C LEU A 12 -34.96 37.11 -12.96
N GLY A 13 -34.87 38.04 -12.00
CA GLY A 13 -34.40 37.75 -10.65
C GLY A 13 -32.98 37.20 -10.57
N ILE A 14 -32.16 37.41 -11.61
CA ILE A 14 -30.77 36.94 -11.68
C ILE A 14 -29.92 37.87 -10.82
N SER A 15 -29.99 37.62 -9.52
CA SER A 15 -29.06 38.17 -8.54
C SER A 15 -27.64 37.83 -8.98
N LYS A 16 -26.72 38.80 -8.90
CA LYS A 16 -25.28 38.56 -9.14
C LYS A 16 -24.86 37.26 -8.43
N PRO A 17 -24.19 36.32 -9.14
CA PRO A 17 -23.71 35.12 -8.49
C PRO A 17 -22.78 35.53 -7.33
N PRO A 18 -22.89 34.89 -6.15
CA PRO A 18 -22.02 35.21 -5.04
C PRO A 18 -20.56 35.09 -5.48
N PRO A 19 -19.65 35.94 -4.95
CA PRO A 19 -18.24 35.83 -5.26
C PRO A 19 -17.78 34.40 -5.00
N ALA A 20 -17.12 33.81 -5.97
CA ALA A 20 -16.61 32.45 -5.87
C ALA A 20 -15.82 32.33 -4.57
N PRO A 21 -16.11 31.33 -3.72
CA PRO A 21 -15.36 31.15 -2.49
C PRO A 21 -13.88 31.05 -2.83
N GLU A 22 -13.04 31.78 -2.11
CA GLU A 22 -11.59 31.70 -2.25
C GLU A 22 -11.18 30.22 -2.20
N PRO A 23 -10.25 29.79 -3.07
CA PRO A 23 -9.82 28.40 -3.09
C PRO A 23 -9.21 28.07 -1.72
N LYS A 24 -9.94 27.28 -0.92
CA LYS A 24 -9.42 26.70 0.30
C LYS A 24 -8.08 26.05 -0.02
N PRO A 25 -7.01 26.27 0.76
CA PRO A 25 -5.78 25.52 0.59
C PRO A 25 -6.15 24.03 0.61
N ARG A 26 -5.80 23.31 -0.45
CA ARG A 26 -6.07 21.87 -0.51
C ARG A 26 -5.36 21.26 0.68
N PRO A 27 -6.03 20.44 1.51
CA PRO A 27 -5.27 19.51 2.36
C PRO A 27 -4.34 18.75 1.41
N ALA A 28 -3.06 18.61 1.77
CA ALA A 28 -2.04 17.95 0.94
C ALA A 28 -2.64 16.68 0.32
N GLY A 29 -2.99 16.78 -0.97
CA GLY A 29 -3.85 15.82 -1.61
C GLY A 29 -3.08 14.53 -1.81
N LYS A 30 -3.46 13.50 -1.04
CA LYS A 30 -3.27 12.05 -1.26
C LYS A 30 -2.10 11.74 -2.19
N LYS A 31 -0.95 11.29 -1.65
CA LYS A 31 0.07 10.58 -2.44
C LYS A 31 -0.65 9.42 -3.14
N LEU A 32 -0.93 9.60 -4.42
CA LEU A 32 -1.56 8.57 -5.21
C LEU A 32 -0.47 7.69 -5.81
N VAL A 33 -0.84 6.41 -5.88
CA VAL A 33 -0.36 5.33 -6.76
C VAL A 33 0.56 4.26 -6.14
N LYS A 34 1.40 4.52 -5.12
CA LYS A 34 2.40 3.51 -4.70
C LYS A 34 1.78 2.15 -4.34
N GLN A 35 2.00 1.16 -5.22
CA GLN A 35 1.62 -0.23 -4.97
C GLN A 35 2.76 -1.04 -4.33
N VAL A 36 3.91 -0.39 -4.10
CA VAL A 36 5.09 -0.98 -3.48
C VAL A 36 5.36 -0.28 -2.16
N PHE A 37 5.45 -1.07 -1.10
CA PHE A 37 5.89 -0.63 0.21
C PHE A 37 7.42 -0.57 0.24
N GLU A 38 7.96 0.60 0.59
CA GLU A 38 9.39 0.83 0.65
C GLU A 38 9.94 0.49 2.03
N GLY A 39 11.01 -0.29 2.07
CA GLY A 39 11.77 -0.52 3.28
C GLY A 39 12.74 0.60 3.58
N THR A 40 13.16 0.68 4.83
CA THR A 40 14.13 1.67 5.31
C THR A 40 15.58 1.16 5.31
N CYS A 41 15.84 -0.03 4.76
CA CYS A 41 17.16 -0.66 4.83
C CYS A 41 18.23 0.23 4.16
N PRO A 42 19.13 0.86 4.93
CA PRO A 42 20.08 1.80 4.37
C PRO A 42 21.31 1.11 3.77
N ARG A 43 21.48 -0.19 4.03
CA ARG A 43 22.67 -0.96 3.65
C ARG A 43 22.28 -2.32 3.09
N THR A 44 22.85 -2.65 1.94
CA THR A 44 22.77 -4.00 1.37
C THR A 44 23.42 -5.02 2.33
N PRO A 45 22.74 -6.13 2.66
CA PRO A 45 23.30 -7.20 3.48
C PRO A 45 24.56 -7.81 2.86
N ALA A 46 25.44 -8.36 3.69
CA ALA A 46 26.70 -8.96 3.24
C ALA A 46 26.51 -10.10 2.21
N PHE A 47 25.44 -10.89 2.34
CA PHE A 47 25.14 -11.97 1.39
C PHE A 47 24.73 -11.47 -0.01
N ALA A 48 24.33 -10.20 -0.11
CA ALA A 48 23.84 -9.55 -1.32
C ALA A 48 24.87 -8.55 -1.89
N GLU A 49 25.97 -8.30 -1.18
CA GLU A 49 26.98 -7.33 -1.58
C GLU A 49 27.77 -7.86 -2.79
N GLY A 50 27.74 -7.11 -3.91
CA GLY A 50 28.41 -7.50 -5.15
C GLY A 50 27.73 -8.63 -5.93
N VAL A 51 26.57 -9.12 -5.49
CA VAL A 51 25.79 -10.12 -6.22
C VAL A 51 25.18 -9.50 -7.48
N PRO A 52 25.31 -10.12 -8.66
CA PRO A 52 24.66 -9.63 -9.87
C PRO A 52 23.14 -9.55 -9.71
N THR A 53 22.51 -8.56 -10.34
CA THR A 53 21.05 -8.37 -10.29
C THR A 53 20.26 -9.60 -10.77
N ALA A 54 20.84 -10.42 -11.65
CA ALA A 54 20.22 -11.68 -12.08
C ALA A 54 20.11 -12.72 -10.96
N ASP A 55 21.07 -12.74 -10.04
CA ASP A 55 21.22 -13.77 -9.00
C ASP A 55 20.67 -13.32 -7.63
N ILE A 56 20.38 -12.02 -7.48
CA ILE A 56 19.95 -11.43 -6.21
C ILE A 56 18.67 -12.05 -5.66
N ILE A 57 17.74 -12.47 -6.53
CA ILE A 57 16.49 -13.13 -6.12
C ILE A 57 16.81 -14.49 -5.49
N ALA A 58 17.68 -15.27 -6.12
CA ALA A 58 18.11 -16.56 -5.60
C ALA A 58 18.86 -16.38 -4.27
N ALA A 59 19.73 -15.37 -4.17
CA ALA A 59 20.41 -15.02 -2.93
C ALA A 59 19.43 -14.66 -1.80
N CYS A 60 18.39 -13.86 -2.09
CA CYS A 60 17.34 -13.53 -1.12
C CYS A 60 16.57 -14.77 -0.68
N GLN A 61 16.20 -15.65 -1.61
CA GLN A 61 15.47 -16.90 -1.33
C GLN A 61 16.22 -17.82 -0.36
N GLN A 62 17.55 -17.87 -0.46
CA GLN A 62 18.40 -18.67 0.44
C GLN A 62 18.48 -18.10 1.87
N HIS A 63 18.15 -16.83 2.06
CA HIS A 63 18.26 -16.12 3.34
C HIS A 63 16.92 -15.70 3.92
N VAL A 64 15.79 -16.23 3.41
CA VAL A 64 14.46 -15.88 3.93
C VAL A 64 14.29 -16.34 5.37
N ALA A 65 14.02 -15.39 6.28
CA ALA A 65 13.65 -15.63 7.67
C ALA A 65 12.14 -15.47 7.92
N CYS A 66 11.40 -14.81 7.01
CA CYS A 66 9.98 -14.53 7.20
C CYS A 66 9.08 -15.78 7.07
N LYS A 67 8.25 -16.03 8.09
CA LYS A 67 7.29 -17.16 8.14
C LYS A 67 6.19 -17.09 7.09
N TYR A 68 5.85 -15.90 6.58
CA TYR A 68 4.78 -15.71 5.59
C TYR A 68 5.18 -16.02 4.14
N THR A 69 6.26 -16.81 3.94
CA THR A 69 6.71 -17.35 2.64
C THR A 69 6.72 -16.32 1.51
N PRO A 70 7.59 -15.30 1.60
CA PRO A 70 7.64 -14.27 0.57
C PRO A 70 8.11 -14.83 -0.79
N SER A 71 7.49 -14.33 -1.86
CA SER A 71 7.88 -14.57 -3.26
C SER A 71 8.58 -13.32 -3.80
N PHE A 72 9.69 -13.46 -4.51
CA PHE A 72 10.43 -12.32 -5.08
C PHE A 72 10.55 -12.45 -6.60
N GLU A 73 10.40 -11.35 -7.31
CA GLU A 73 10.49 -11.30 -8.76
C GLU A 73 10.86 -9.90 -9.26
N HIS A 74 11.40 -9.82 -10.47
CA HIS A 74 11.56 -8.53 -11.15
C HIS A 74 10.20 -8.08 -11.66
N GLN A 75 9.72 -6.94 -11.17
CA GLN A 75 8.43 -6.37 -11.54
C GLN A 75 8.58 -4.98 -12.14
N ARG A 76 7.76 -4.73 -13.16
CA ARG A 76 7.41 -3.39 -13.63
C ARG A 76 5.96 -3.12 -13.28
N ILE A 77 5.72 -2.17 -12.40
CA ILE A 77 4.39 -1.79 -11.95
C ILE A 77 4.05 -0.46 -12.61
N TYR A 78 2.90 -0.45 -13.28
CA TYR A 78 2.39 0.73 -13.97
C TYR A 78 1.39 1.44 -13.08
N GLY A 79 1.47 2.76 -13.04
CA GLY A 79 0.53 3.55 -12.29
C GLY A 79 -0.87 3.50 -12.88
N MET A 80 -1.91 3.53 -12.05
CA MET A 80 -3.31 3.73 -12.49
C MET A 80 -3.61 5.22 -12.81
N GLY A 81 -2.69 5.88 -13.50
CA GLY A 81 -2.72 7.32 -13.79
C GLY A 81 -3.13 7.65 -15.23
N ARG A 82 -3.04 8.94 -15.57
CA ARG A 82 -3.19 9.39 -16.96
C ARG A 82 -2.04 8.86 -17.79
N ARG A 83 -2.36 8.37 -18.99
CA ARG A 83 -1.38 7.97 -19.99
C ARG A 83 -0.52 9.16 -20.38
N ASP A 84 0.74 8.90 -20.74
CA ASP A 84 1.66 9.88 -21.30
C ASP A 84 1.15 10.40 -22.68
N MET A 85 1.88 11.36 -23.26
CA MET A 85 1.52 11.92 -24.57
C MET A 85 1.54 10.87 -25.70
N GLN A 86 2.16 9.71 -25.48
CA GLN A 86 2.26 8.59 -26.39
C GLN A 86 1.19 7.51 -26.11
N GLY A 87 0.34 7.69 -25.09
CA GLY A 87 -0.72 6.76 -24.74
C GLY A 87 -0.28 5.59 -23.83
N ASN A 88 0.94 5.58 -23.29
CA ASN A 88 1.43 4.57 -22.37
C ASN A 88 1.15 4.95 -20.91
N LEU A 89 1.00 3.96 -20.04
CA LEU A 89 0.94 4.21 -18.60
C LEU A 89 2.36 4.45 -18.07
N PRO A 90 2.57 5.45 -17.20
CA PRO A 90 3.87 5.67 -16.59
C PRO A 90 4.25 4.47 -15.71
N ILE A 91 5.51 4.04 -15.81
CA ILE A 91 6.09 3.07 -14.88
C ILE A 91 6.24 3.78 -13.54
N GLU A 92 5.63 3.19 -12.52
CA GLU A 92 5.72 3.67 -11.14
C GLU A 92 6.87 3.00 -10.39
N TYR A 93 7.10 1.72 -10.66
CA TYR A 93 8.17 0.96 -10.05
C TYR A 93 8.76 0.00 -11.07
N GLU A 94 10.09 -0.04 -11.12
CA GLU A 94 10.85 -1.04 -11.86
C GLU A 94 11.99 -1.53 -10.96
N GLY A 95 11.95 -2.81 -10.61
CA GLY A 95 12.95 -3.40 -9.73
C GLY A 95 12.53 -4.76 -9.19
N ILE A 96 13.22 -5.23 -8.17
CA ILE A 96 12.85 -6.47 -7.46
C ILE A 96 11.73 -6.15 -6.49
N ALA A 97 10.58 -6.80 -6.67
CA ALA A 97 9.45 -6.69 -5.78
C ALA A 97 9.19 -8.03 -5.10
N GLY A 98 8.69 -7.98 -3.88
CA GLY A 98 8.27 -9.13 -3.11
C GLY A 98 6.77 -9.11 -2.84
N SER A 99 6.16 -10.28 -2.65
CA SER A 99 4.80 -10.41 -2.11
C SER A 99 4.77 -11.51 -1.07
N CYS A 100 3.99 -11.37 -0.01
CA CYS A 100 3.79 -12.42 0.98
C CYS A 100 2.33 -12.47 1.45
N GLY A 101 1.97 -13.53 2.17
CA GLY A 101 0.61 -13.69 2.69
C GLY A 101 0.16 -12.50 3.56
N ALA A 102 1.06 -11.96 4.38
CA ALA A 102 0.76 -10.82 5.24
C ALA A 102 0.53 -9.52 4.46
N THR A 103 1.33 -9.23 3.43
CA THR A 103 1.12 -8.05 2.57
C THR A 103 -0.23 -8.13 1.84
N ARG A 104 -0.66 -9.32 1.41
CA ARG A 104 -1.97 -9.49 0.76
C ARG A 104 -3.13 -9.20 1.71
N THR A 105 -3.01 -9.58 2.98
CA THR A 105 -4.06 -9.41 3.98
C THR A 105 -4.09 -7.98 4.53
N PHE A 106 -2.94 -7.45 4.94
CA PHE A 106 -2.84 -6.17 5.68
C PHE A 106 -2.41 -4.99 4.81
N GLY A 107 -2.08 -5.22 3.54
CA GLY A 107 -1.59 -4.19 2.62
C GLY A 107 -2.52 -2.98 2.45
N ASN A 108 -3.82 -3.19 2.56
CA ASN A 108 -4.82 -2.12 2.46
C ASN A 108 -4.90 -1.30 3.75
N GLU A 109 -4.85 -1.96 4.91
CA GLU A 109 -4.92 -1.31 6.21
C GLU A 109 -3.70 -0.40 6.43
N ILE A 110 -2.50 -0.96 6.28
CA ILE A 110 -1.23 -0.23 6.41
C ILE A 110 -1.15 0.91 5.38
N ALA A 111 -1.61 0.71 4.15
CA ALA A 111 -1.65 1.78 3.16
C ALA A 111 -2.56 2.95 3.59
N LYS A 112 -3.73 2.65 4.17
CA LYS A 112 -4.64 3.69 4.68
C LYS A 112 -4.05 4.46 5.84
N GLU A 113 -3.38 3.77 6.77
CA GLU A 113 -2.64 4.41 7.88
C GLU A 113 -1.59 5.39 7.36
N ASP A 114 -0.88 5.01 6.30
CA ASP A 114 0.13 5.84 5.65
C ASP A 114 -0.47 6.95 4.74
N GLY A 115 -1.80 7.08 4.70
CA GLY A 115 -2.52 8.10 3.93
C GLY A 115 -2.68 7.80 2.44
N TYR A 116 -2.42 6.56 2.02
CA TYR A 116 -2.62 6.11 0.64
C TYR A 116 -4.05 5.64 0.39
N VAL A 117 -4.46 5.76 -0.87
CA VAL A 117 -5.80 5.37 -1.33
C VAL A 117 -5.84 3.92 -1.82
N GLN A 118 -4.70 3.37 -2.20
CA GLN A 118 -4.57 2.02 -2.73
C GLN A 118 -3.71 1.17 -1.80
N ALA A 119 -4.02 -0.13 -1.73
CA ALA A 119 -3.25 -1.08 -0.96
C ALA A 119 -1.83 -1.24 -1.51
N TYR A 120 -0.86 -1.38 -0.61
CA TYR A 120 0.43 -1.94 -0.99
C TYR A 120 0.23 -3.40 -1.40
N ARG A 121 0.63 -3.72 -2.62
CA ARG A 121 0.54 -5.08 -3.18
C ARG A 121 1.87 -5.81 -3.07
N TYR A 122 2.95 -5.05 -3.08
CA TYR A 122 4.31 -5.55 -3.07
C TYR A 122 5.16 -4.81 -2.04
N ILE A 123 6.31 -5.39 -1.73
CA ILE A 123 7.39 -4.82 -0.93
C ILE A 123 8.62 -4.65 -1.83
N ASP A 124 9.40 -3.59 -1.66
CA ASP A 124 10.62 -3.37 -2.46
C ASP A 124 11.82 -4.19 -1.95
N LEU A 125 12.94 -4.10 -2.67
CA LEU A 125 14.17 -4.77 -2.28
C LEU A 125 14.68 -4.34 -0.89
N ASN A 126 14.55 -3.06 -0.52
CA ASN A 126 14.97 -2.58 0.78
C ASN A 126 14.13 -3.21 1.89
N HIS A 127 12.84 -3.38 1.68
CA HIS A 127 11.97 -4.06 2.62
C HIS A 127 12.32 -5.54 2.71
N ILE A 128 12.60 -6.18 1.56
CA ILE A 128 13.05 -7.57 1.53
C ILE A 128 14.32 -7.74 2.39
N PHE A 129 15.31 -6.85 2.25
CA PHE A 129 16.53 -6.89 3.05
C PHE A 129 16.31 -6.62 4.53
N ALA A 130 15.51 -5.60 4.88
CA ALA A 130 15.23 -5.30 6.29
C ALA A 130 14.44 -6.41 6.98
N CYS A 131 13.42 -6.93 6.31
CA CYS A 131 12.36 -7.71 6.94
C CYS A 131 12.39 -9.19 6.55
N CYS A 132 12.47 -9.49 5.25
CA CYS A 132 12.32 -10.86 4.77
C CYS A 132 13.60 -11.67 4.93
N CYS A 133 14.76 -11.06 4.70
CA CYS A 133 16.08 -11.68 4.86
C CYS A 133 16.83 -11.22 6.11
N GLY A 134 16.28 -10.23 6.82
CA GLY A 134 16.82 -9.68 8.07
C GLY A 134 15.97 -10.11 9.26
N THR A 135 15.39 -9.13 9.95
CA THR A 135 14.62 -9.30 11.19
C THR A 135 13.12 -9.22 10.87
N PRO A 136 12.37 -10.33 10.85
CA PRO A 136 10.95 -10.31 10.50
C PRO A 136 10.11 -9.48 11.46
N GLU A 137 10.53 -9.30 12.72
CA GLU A 137 9.83 -8.45 13.69
C GLU A 137 9.81 -6.96 13.29
N ASP A 138 10.73 -6.50 12.44
CA ASP A 138 10.73 -5.12 11.94
C ASP A 138 9.67 -4.90 10.82
N CYS A 139 9.03 -5.96 10.37
CA CYS A 139 8.03 -5.92 9.31
C CYS A 139 6.63 -5.60 9.86
N ARG A 140 6.06 -4.44 9.51
CA ARG A 140 4.69 -4.07 9.89
C ARG A 140 3.64 -5.11 9.49
N PHE A 141 3.78 -5.71 8.31
CA PHE A 141 2.87 -6.77 7.86
C PHE A 141 2.96 -8.02 8.72
N TYR A 142 4.19 -8.40 9.10
CA TYR A 142 4.43 -9.56 9.96
C TYR A 142 3.82 -9.35 11.35
N LEU A 143 4.04 -8.18 11.95
CA LEU A 143 3.52 -7.82 13.27
C LEU A 143 1.98 -7.81 13.27
N ALA A 144 1.35 -7.21 12.26
CA ALA A 144 -0.12 -7.23 12.12
C ALA A 144 -0.66 -8.67 12.00
N GLY A 145 0.05 -9.53 11.26
CA GLY A 145 -0.32 -10.94 11.17
C GLY A 145 -0.15 -11.71 12.48
N GLN A 146 0.89 -11.41 13.26
CA GLN A 146 1.07 -12.01 14.59
C GLN A 146 -0.04 -11.59 15.57
N SER A 147 -0.37 -10.30 15.64
CA SER A 147 -1.41 -9.81 16.55
C SER A 147 -2.77 -10.43 16.26
N GLU A 148 -3.13 -10.62 14.98
CA GLU A 148 -4.37 -11.31 14.60
C GLU A 148 -4.35 -12.79 15.01
N GLN A 149 -3.23 -13.49 14.80
CA GLN A 149 -3.10 -14.90 15.23
C GLN A 149 -3.24 -15.04 16.75
N GLU A 150 -2.63 -14.14 17.52
CA GLU A 150 -2.75 -14.11 18.98
C GLU A 150 -4.18 -13.82 19.43
N ALA A 151 -4.86 -12.87 18.78
CA ALA A 151 -6.25 -12.54 19.06
C ALA A 151 -7.16 -13.76 18.85
N VAL A 152 -7.02 -14.45 17.70
CA VAL A 152 -7.78 -15.68 17.40
C VAL A 152 -7.46 -16.79 18.41
N ALA A 153 -6.19 -17.03 18.72
CA ALA A 153 -5.78 -18.04 19.69
C ALA A 153 -6.28 -17.74 21.11
N SER A 154 -6.40 -16.46 21.48
CA SER A 154 -6.97 -16.04 22.77
C SER A 154 -8.48 -16.29 22.84
N GLN A 155 -9.21 -16.11 21.73
CA GLN A 155 -10.64 -16.38 21.65
C GLN A 155 -10.92 -17.89 21.70
N GLN A 156 -10.11 -18.70 21.00
CA GLN A 156 -10.23 -20.15 21.04
C GLN A 156 -10.00 -20.74 22.44
N ARG A 157 -9.06 -20.19 23.21
CA ARG A 157 -8.84 -20.58 24.61
C ARG A 157 -9.98 -20.20 25.56
N LYS A 158 -10.84 -19.26 25.19
CA LYS A 158 -11.99 -18.80 25.98
C LYS A 158 -13.28 -19.57 25.68
N LEU A 159 -13.31 -20.40 24.63
CA LEU A 159 -14.44 -21.30 24.39
C LEU A 159 -14.34 -22.46 25.39
N PRO A 160 -15.31 -22.61 26.32
CA PRO A 160 -15.30 -23.73 27.24
C PRO A 160 -15.50 -25.04 26.46
N GLU A 161 -14.78 -26.07 26.89
CA GLU A 161 -14.93 -27.46 26.49
C GLU A 161 -16.42 -27.81 26.60
N GLN A 162 -17.11 -27.98 25.47
CA GLN A 162 -18.49 -28.41 25.50
C GLN A 162 -18.50 -29.86 25.97
N ASP A 163 -18.98 -30.06 27.20
CA ASP A 163 -19.29 -31.34 27.83
C ASP A 163 -19.79 -32.34 26.79
N THR A 164 -18.98 -33.37 26.57
CA THR A 164 -19.41 -34.52 25.78
C THR A 164 -20.47 -35.23 26.63
N PRO A 165 -21.72 -35.40 26.15
CA PRO A 165 -22.74 -36.07 26.94
C PRO A 165 -22.32 -37.52 27.18
N GLU A 166 -22.04 -37.85 28.44
CA GLU A 166 -21.81 -39.20 28.94
C GLU A 166 -23.02 -40.06 28.56
N GLN A 167 -22.79 -41.06 27.71
CA GLN A 167 -23.82 -41.96 27.21
C GLN A 167 -24.27 -42.92 28.31
N ALA A 168 -25.56 -42.79 28.65
CA ALA A 168 -26.55 -43.78 29.13
C ALA A 168 -26.09 -45.02 29.90
#